data_AF-A0A0F8VS47-F1
#
_entry.id   AF-A0A0F8VS47-F1
#
_cell.length_a   1.000
_cell.length_b   1.000
_cell.length_c   1.000
_cell.angle_alpha   90.00
_cell.angle_beta   90.00
_cell.angle_gamma   90.00
#
_symmetry.space_group_name_H-M   'P 1'
#
loop_
_entity.id
_entity.type
_entity.pdbx_description
1 polymer ?
#
loop_
_entity_poly.entity_id
_entity_poly.type
_entity_poly.pdbx_seq_one_letter_code
_entity_poly.pdbx_strand_id
1 'polypeptide(L)'
;YASYSKHLDELGDLVQGWDSYGSDPPSETAIQDAHAILNILSLISKPPSRIAPLADGGVIIWFNKEGRVECLNNGRITIEIGL
;
A
#
# COMPACT_ATOMS: atom_id res chain seq x y z
N TYR A 1 12.54 -5.92 -1.24
CA TYR A 1 11.78 -5.64 0.01
C TYR A 1 12.27 -4.38 0.73
N ALA A 2 13.57 -4.19 1.03
CA ALA A 2 14.05 -2.96 1.68
C ALA A 2 13.68 -1.66 0.92
N SER A 3 13.83 -1.63 -0.40
CA SER A 3 13.40 -0.49 -1.24
C SER A 3 11.89 -0.23 -1.19
N TYR A 4 11.07 -1.28 -1.03
CA TYR A 4 9.62 -1.15 -0.93
C TYR A 4 9.19 -0.64 0.44
N SER A 5 9.89 -1.05 1.49
CA SER A 5 9.67 -0.54 2.85
C SER A 5 10.00 0.95 2.92
N LYS A 6 11.14 1.40 2.38
CA LYS A 6 11.46 2.83 2.29
C LYS A 6 10.42 3.62 1.48
N HIS A 7 9.95 3.05 0.37
CA HIS A 7 8.89 3.68 -0.44
C HIS A 7 7.59 3.83 0.35
N LEU A 8 7.21 2.85 1.18
CA LEU A 8 6.04 2.97 2.06
C LEU A 8 6.19 4.12 3.06
N ASP A 9 7.37 4.29 3.64
CA ASP A 9 7.64 5.40 4.55
C ASP A 9 7.47 6.75 3.83
N GLU A 10 7.99 6.87 2.60
CA GLU A 10 7.82 8.06 1.77
C GLU A 10 6.35 8.35 1.41
N LEU A 11 5.52 7.31 1.28
CA LEU A 11 4.07 7.50 1.09
C LEU A 11 3.37 8.00 2.36
N GLY A 12 3.88 7.67 3.55
CA GLY A 12 3.37 8.17 4.83
C GLY A 12 3.63 9.66 5.05
N ASP A 13 4.61 10.22 4.35
CA ASP A 13 4.97 11.64 4.41
C ASP A 13 4.17 12.52 3.42
N LEU A 14 3.26 11.92 2.64
CA LEU A 14 2.41 12.68 1.72
C LEU A 14 1.52 13.66 2.48
N VAL A 15 1.37 14.85 1.92
CA VAL A 15 0.50 15.89 2.47
C VAL A 15 -0.90 15.78 1.89
N GLN A 16 -1.87 16.43 2.54
CA GLN A 16 -3.22 16.57 1.98
C GLN A 16 -3.18 17.15 0.57
N GLY A 17 -3.91 16.54 -0.36
CA GLY A 17 -3.97 16.97 -1.75
C GLY A 17 -2.68 16.72 -2.52
N TRP A 18 -1.90 15.69 -2.14
CA TRP A 18 -0.66 15.27 -2.81
C TRP A 18 -0.82 15.04 -4.33
N ASP A 19 -2.04 14.76 -4.78
CA ASP A 19 -2.39 14.52 -6.17
C ASP A 19 -2.97 15.76 -6.90
N SER A 20 -3.05 16.91 -6.23
CA SER A 20 -3.73 18.14 -6.69
C SER A 20 -5.26 18.06 -6.81
N TYR A 21 -5.89 16.94 -6.46
CA TYR A 21 -7.35 16.76 -6.46
C TYR A 21 -7.96 16.69 -5.06
N GLY A 22 -7.14 16.92 -4.02
CA GLY A 22 -7.58 17.00 -2.64
C GLY A 22 -7.62 15.66 -1.92
N SER A 23 -6.98 14.62 -2.47
CA SER A 23 -6.91 13.30 -1.85
C SER A 23 -6.26 13.32 -0.47
N ASP A 24 -6.80 12.46 0.39
CA ASP A 24 -6.23 12.19 1.71
C ASP A 24 -4.90 11.44 1.56
N PRO A 25 -3.87 11.76 2.35
CA PRO A 25 -2.67 10.95 2.39
C PRO A 25 -2.95 9.60 3.07
N PRO A 26 -2.11 8.58 2.85
CA PRO A 26 -2.16 7.36 3.65
C PRO A 26 -2.03 7.67 5.15
N SER A 27 -2.91 7.09 5.96
CA SER A 27 -2.86 7.17 7.41
C SER A 27 -1.72 6.30 7.96
N GLU A 28 -1.27 6.61 9.19
CA GLU A 28 -0.26 5.81 9.88
C GLU A 28 -0.66 4.32 9.96
N THR A 29 -1.93 4.04 10.28
CA THR A 29 -2.45 2.67 10.31
C THR A 29 -2.34 1.98 8.95
N ALA A 30 -2.70 2.67 7.86
CA ALA A 30 -2.59 2.11 6.52
C ALA A 30 -1.12 1.82 6.12
N ILE A 31 -0.17 2.67 6.52
CA ILE A 31 1.27 2.43 6.32
C ILE A 31 1.74 1.22 7.12
N GLN A 32 1.35 1.10 8.39
CA GLN A 32 1.70 -0.03 9.25
C GLN A 32 1.14 -1.35 8.69
N ASP A 33 -0.12 -1.36 8.26
CA ASP A 33 -0.76 -2.51 7.61
C ASP A 33 -0.03 -2.88 6.31
N ALA A 34 0.34 -1.89 5.50
CA ALA A 34 1.08 -2.12 4.26
C ALA A 34 2.47 -2.72 4.50
N HIS A 35 3.19 -2.30 5.54
CA HIS A 35 4.46 -2.93 5.96
C HIS A 35 4.25 -4.38 6.42
N ALA A 36 3.18 -4.67 7.16
CA ALA A 36 2.83 -6.02 7.58
C ALA A 36 2.54 -6.93 6.38
N ILE A 37 1.77 -6.43 5.40
CA ILE A 37 1.48 -7.14 4.15
C ILE A 37 2.76 -7.36 3.34
N LEU A 38 3.64 -6.35 3.22
CA LEU A 38 4.92 -6.47 2.53
C LEU A 38 5.79 -7.58 3.14
N ASN A 39 5.80 -7.71 4.47
CA ASN A 39 6.50 -8.79 5.16
C ASN A 39 5.86 -10.16 4.87
N ILE A 40 4.53 -10.27 4.91
CA ILE A 40 3.81 -11.51 4.58
C ILE A 40 4.14 -11.95 3.14
N LEU A 41 4.06 -11.03 2.18
CA LEU A 41 4.40 -11.26 0.77
C LEU A 41 5.84 -11.76 0.61
N SER A 42 6.77 -11.27 1.42
CA SER A 42 8.14 -11.78 1.47
C SER A 42 8.21 -13.22 1.96
N LEU A 43 7.47 -13.57 3.02
CA LEU A 43 7.47 -14.91 3.59
C LEU A 43 6.90 -15.97 2.64
N ILE A 44 5.92 -15.59 1.81
CA ILE A 44 5.28 -16.49 0.84
C ILE A 44 5.88 -16.43 -0.57
N SER A 45 7.03 -15.76 -0.73
CA SER A 45 7.73 -15.61 -2.03
C SER A 45 6.85 -15.01 -3.14
N LYS A 46 5.99 -14.04 -2.78
CA LYS A 46 5.16 -13.26 -3.72
C LYS A 46 5.69 -11.82 -3.77
N PRO A 47 6.64 -11.50 -4.67
CA PRO A 47 7.23 -10.18 -4.71
C PRO A 47 6.19 -9.10 -5.10
N PRO A 48 6.19 -7.94 -4.43
CA PRO A 48 5.47 -6.78 -4.90
C PRO A 48 5.96 -6.40 -6.30
N SER A 49 5.05 -6.01 -7.17
CA SER A 49 5.34 -5.45 -8.49
C SER A 49 5.19 -3.92 -8.50
N ARG A 50 4.32 -3.38 -7.65
CA ARG A 50 4.11 -1.93 -7.49
C ARG A 50 3.51 -1.62 -6.11
N ILE A 51 3.84 -0.44 -5.59
CA ILE A 51 3.23 0.14 -4.39
C ILE A 51 2.87 1.59 -4.71
N ALA A 52 1.66 2.02 -4.37
CA ALA A 52 1.20 3.39 -4.61
C ALA A 52 0.20 3.85 -3.53
N PRO A 53 0.04 5.16 -3.32
CA PRO A 53 -1.06 5.70 -2.53
C PRO A 53 -2.37 5.58 -3.31
N LEU A 54 -3.49 5.50 -2.59
CA LEU A 54 -4.83 5.52 -3.14
C LEU A 54 -5.45 6.92 -3.02
N ALA A 55 -6.22 7.32 -4.05
CA ALA A 55 -6.86 8.65 -4.09
C ALA A 55 -7.96 8.82 -3.02
N ASP A 56 -8.59 7.72 -2.60
CA ASP A 56 -9.56 7.66 -1.50
C ASP A 56 -8.89 7.36 -0.13
N GLY A 57 -7.56 7.40 -0.09
CA GLY A 57 -6.76 7.23 1.13
C GLY A 57 -6.33 5.79 1.38
N GLY A 58 -5.05 5.63 1.75
CA GLY A 58 -4.43 4.35 2.04
C GLY A 58 -3.39 3.94 0.99
N VAL A 59 -3.02 2.67 1.00
CA VAL A 59 -1.95 2.11 0.16
C VAL A 59 -2.44 0.89 -0.60
N ILE A 60 -2.01 0.77 -1.85
CA ILE A 60 -2.22 -0.39 -2.69
C ILE A 60 -0.88 -1.06 -3.00
N ILE A 61 -0.81 -2.38 -2.80
CA ILE A 61 0.34 -3.22 -3.11
C ILE A 61 -0.10 -4.24 -4.16
N TRP A 62 0.42 -4.11 -5.38
CA TRP A 62 0.29 -5.16 -6.39
C TRP A 62 1.42 -6.17 -6.19
N PHE A 63 1.10 -7.45 -6.32
CA PHE A 63 2.08 -8.54 -6.25
C PHE A 63 1.89 -9.50 -7.41
N ASN A 64 2.99 -9.80 -8.11
CA ASN A 64 2.97 -10.55 -9.38
C ASN A 64 1.92 -10.02 -10.37
N LYS A 65 1.45 -10.88 -11.29
CA LYS A 65 0.22 -10.68 -12.09
C LYS A 65 -1.01 -11.28 -11.41
N GLU A 66 -0.88 -11.62 -10.12
CA GLU A 66 -1.81 -12.49 -9.41
C GLU A 66 -2.79 -11.72 -8.55
N GLY A 67 -2.49 -10.48 -8.15
CA GLY A 67 -3.42 -9.75 -7.31
C GLY A 67 -2.89 -8.44 -6.75
N ARG A 68 -3.72 -7.87 -5.87
CA ARG A 68 -3.41 -6.68 -5.09
C ARG A 68 -4.01 -6.76 -3.69
N VAL A 69 -3.36 -6.06 -2.76
CA VAL A 69 -3.88 -5.77 -1.42
C VAL A 69 -4.05 -4.27 -1.28
N GLU A 70 -5.18 -3.82 -0.75
CA GLU A 70 -5.41 -2.41 -0.41
C GLU A 70 -5.55 -2.28 1.11
N CYS A 71 -4.74 -1.42 1.72
CA CYS A 71 -4.77 -1.07 3.13
C CYS A 71 -5.35 0.34 3.24
N LEU A 72 -6.63 0.46 3.61
CA LEU A 72 -7.38 1.71 3.56
C LEU A 72 -7.28 2.50 4.87
N ASN A 73 -7.42 3.83 4.81
CA ASN A 73 -7.34 4.71 5.97
C ASN A 73 -8.35 4.43 7.10
N ASN A 74 -9.45 3.74 6.78
CA ASN A 74 -10.46 3.34 7.74
C ASN A 74 -10.15 1.99 8.43
N GLY A 75 -8.95 1.45 8.25
CA GLY A 75 -8.50 0.17 8.84
C GLY A 75 -9.05 -1.07 8.12
N ARG A 76 -9.71 -0.92 6.96
CA ARG A 76 -10.12 -2.06 6.13
C ARG A 76 -8.95 -2.50 5.26
N ILE A 77 -8.77 -3.81 5.17
CA ILE A 77 -7.86 -4.44 4.21
C ILE A 77 -8.70 -5.21 3.18
N THR A 78 -8.48 -4.96 1.90
CA THR A 78 -9.10 -5.72 0.80
C THR A 78 -8.02 -6.50 0.05
N ILE A 79 -8.39 -7.65 -0.49
CA ILE A 79 -7.50 -8.47 -1.31
C ILE A 79 -8.28 -8.87 -2.56
N GLU A 80 -7.69 -8.61 -3.72
CA GLU A 80 -8.20 -9.11 -5.00
C GLU A 80 -7.15 -10.02 -5.63
N ILE A 81 -7.58 -11.22 -6.02
CA ILE A 81 -6.75 -12.19 -6.74
C ILE A 81 -7.27 -12.30 -8.17
N GLY A 82 -6.39 -12.14 -9.15
CA GLY A 82 -6.67 -12.43 -10.56
C GLY A 82 -6.86 -13.93 -10.75
N LEU A 83 -8.03 -14.31 -11.26
CA LEU A 83 -8.38 -15.68 -11.65
C LEU A 83 -7.76 -16.06 -13.01
#